data_AF-A0A2I0XGR1-F1
#
_entry.id   AF-A0A2I0XGR1-F1
#
_cell.length_a   1.000
_cell.length_b   1.000
_cell.length_c   1.000
_cell.angle_alpha   90.00
_cell.angle_beta   90.00
_cell.angle_gamma   90.00
#
_symmetry.space_group_name_H-M   'P 1'
#
loop_
_entity.id
_entity.type
_entity.pdbx_description
1 polymer ?
#
loop_
_entity_poly.entity_id
_entity_poly.type
_entity_poly.pdbx_seq_one_letter_code
_entity_poly.pdbx_strand_id
1 'polypeptide(L)' 'MNLNLMTPEEISWVNSYHSTCKEVLAPYLNDQEMEWLKKATEPIASPAS' A
#
# COMPACT_ATOMS: atom_id res chain seq x y z
N MET A 1 -1.76 -6.66 -10.18
CA MET A 1 -0.91 -5.58 -10.73
C MET A 1 0.30 -6.23 -11.38
N ASN A 2 0.69 -5.84 -12.60
CA ASN A 2 1.93 -6.37 -13.19
C ASN A 2 3.09 -5.48 -12.74
N LEU A 3 3.77 -5.90 -11.67
CA LEU A 3 4.85 -5.13 -11.03
C LEU A 3 6.09 -4.96 -11.92
N ASN A 4 6.26 -5.84 -12.91
CA ASN A 4 7.38 -5.79 -13.86
C ASN A 4 7.32 -4.59 -14.81
N LEU A 5 6.20 -3.86 -14.84
CA LEU A 5 6.03 -2.65 -15.66
C LEU A 5 6.27 -1.36 -14.87
N MET A 6 6.49 -1.45 -13.55
CA MET A 6 6.64 -0.28 -12.69
C MET A 6 8.11 0.05 -12.46
N THR A 7 8.43 1.33 -12.52
CA THR A 7 9.72 1.89 -12.10
C THR A 7 9.87 1.85 -10.57
N PRO A 8 11.10 1.87 -10.03
CA PRO A 8 11.32 1.99 -8.59
C PRO A 8 10.64 3.21 -7.96
N GLU A 9 10.60 4.34 -8.69
CA GLU A 9 9.93 5.57 -8.25
C GLU A 9 8.41 5.40 -8.15
N GLU A 10 7.78 4.74 -9.12
CA GLU A 10 6.34 4.43 -9.08
C GLU A 10 6.01 3.47 -7.94
N ILE A 11 6.87 2.47 -7.68
CA ILE A 11 6.73 1.56 -6.53
C ILE A 11 6.81 2.35 -5.22
N SER A 12 7.80 3.24 -5.09
CA SER A 12 7.95 4.09 -3.91
C SER A 12 6.72 4.98 -3.71
N TRP A 13 6.22 5.61 -4.78
CA TRP A 13 5.04 6.46 -4.73
C TRP A 13 3.79 5.69 -4.28
N VAL A 14 3.53 4.51 -4.84
CA VAL A 14 2.38 3.68 -4.44
C VAL A 14 2.49 3.25 -2.97
N ASN A 15 3.69 2.86 -2.52
CA ASN A 15 3.90 2.47 -1.12
C ASN A 15 3.67 3.64 -0.15
N SER A 16 4.11 4.86 -0.51
CA SER A 16 3.80 6.06 0.26
C SER A 16 2.31 6.37 0.28
N TYR A 17 1.63 6.29 -0.87
CA TYR A 17 0.18 6.47 -0.97
C TYR A 17 -0.58 5.47 -0.09
N HIS A 18 -0.20 4.19 -0.12
CA HIS A 18 -0.74 3.13 0.74
C HIS A 18 -0.57 3.44 2.24
N SER A 19 0.57 4.01 2.66
CA SER A 19 0.78 4.47 4.04
C SER A 19 -0.20 5.58 4.42
N THR A 20 -0.31 6.62 3.57
CA THR A 20 -1.21 7.74 3.80
C THR A 20 -2.68 7.29 3.88
N CYS A 21 -3.13 6.37 3.01
CA CYS A 21 -4.48 5.82 3.09
C CYS A 21 -4.76 5.16 4.46
N LYS A 22 -3.81 4.37 4.98
CA LYS A 22 -3.96 3.76 6.32
C LYS A 22 -4.07 4.81 7.41
N GLU A 23 -3.20 5.81 7.41
CA GLU A 23 -3.21 6.88 8.42
C GLU A 23 -4.50 7.70 8.41
N VAL A 24 -4.96 8.08 7.22
CA VAL A 24 -6.17 8.90 7.04
C VAL A 24 -7.43 8.12 7.39
N LEU A 25 -7.49 6.84 7.02
CA LEU A 25 -8.71 6.04 7.20
C LEU A 25 -8.80 5.39 8.58
N ALA A 26 -7.68 5.09 9.25
CA ALA A 26 -7.66 4.35 10.53
C ALA A 26 -8.66 4.86 11.60
N PRO A 27 -8.87 6.17 11.81
CA PRO A 27 -9.83 6.65 12.81
C PRO A 27 -11.29 6.31 12.51
N TYR A 28 -11.60 5.93 11.26
CA TYR A 28 -12.96 5.71 10.77
C TYR A 28 -13.29 4.22 10.56
N LEU A 29 -12.31 3.33 10.73
CA LEU A 29 -12.46 1.91 10.45
C LEU A 29 -12.61 1.10 11.74
N ASN A 30 -13.43 0.06 11.68
CA ASN A 30 -13.42 -1.00 12.68
C ASN A 30 -12.27 -2.00 12.43
N ASP A 31 -12.08 -2.94 13.35
CA ASP A 31 -10.99 -3.91 13.27
C ASP A 31 -11.01 -4.75 11.97
N GLN A 32 -12.18 -5.20 11.53
CA GLN A 32 -12.30 -6.01 10.32
C GLN A 32 -11.94 -5.20 9.06
N GLU A 33 -12.41 -3.97 8.97
CA GLU A 33 -12.09 -3.05 7.87
C GLU A 33 -10.61 -2.67 7.88
N MET A 34 -10.02 -2.47 9.05
CA MET A 34 -8.60 -2.16 9.19
C MET A 34 -7.72 -3.35 8.79
N GLU A 35 -8.08 -4.59 9.16
CA GLU A 35 -7.38 -5.79 8.70
C GLU A 35 -7.47 -5.96 7.18
N TRP A 36 -8.64 -5.69 6.59
CA TRP A 36 -8.78 -5.66 5.14
C TRP A 36 -7.88 -4.59 4.51
N LEU A 37 -7.87 -3.37 5.06
CA LEU A 37 -7.09 -2.27 4.53
C LEU A 37 -5.59 -2.56 4.60
N LYS A 38 -5.10 -3.14 5.71
CA LYS A 38 -3.69 -3.54 5.85
C LYS A 38 -3.27 -4.48 4.71
N LYS A 39 -4.09 -5.48 4.40
CA LYS A 39 -3.81 -6.44 3.32
C LYS A 39 -3.89 -5.79 1.94
N ALA A 40 -4.87 -4.92 1.72
CA ALA A 40 -5.02 -4.20 0.45
C ALA A 40 -3.91 -3.17 0.19
N THR A 41 -3.19 -2.76 1.24
CA THR A 41 -2.14 -1.73 1.21
C THR A 41 -0.78 -2.27 1.65
N GLU A 42 -0.54 -3.57 1.42
CA GLU A 42 0.78 -4.17 1.63
C GLU A 42 1.82 -3.48 0.73
N PRO A 43 3.06 -3.30 1.21
CA PRO A 43 4.12 -2.72 0.40
C PRO A 43 4.43 -3.60 -0.81
N ILE A 44 4.53 -2.97 -1.97
CA ILE A 44 5.04 -3.58 -3.19
C ILE A 44 6.55 -3.75 -3.04
N ALA A 45 7.03 -4.98 -3.20
CA ALA A 45 8.46 -5.28 -3.24
C ALA A 45 9.03 -4.87 -4.61
N SER A 46 10.17 -4.17 -4.60
CA SER A 46 10.90 -3.88 -5.82
C SER A 46 11.46 -5.18 -6.41
N PRO A 47 11.31 -5.44 -7.72
CA PRO A 47 11.87 -6.62 -8.36
C PRO A 47 13.41 -6.61 -8.45
N ALA A 48 14.08 -5.53 -8.05
CA ALA A 48 15.53 -5.39 -8.07
C ALA A 48 16.23 -5.78 -6.75
N SER A 49 15.50 -6.40 -5.80
CA SER A 49 16.00 -6.82 -4.48
C SER A 49 16.19 -8.34 -4.37
#